data_AF-A0A2G4G072-F1
#
_entry.id   AF-A0A2G4G072-F1
#
_cell.length_a   1.000
_cell.length_b   1.000
_cell.length_c   1.000
_cell.angle_alpha   90.00
_cell.angle_beta   90.00
_cell.angle_gamma   90.00
#
_symmetry.space_group_name_H-M   'P 1'
#
loop_
_entity.id
_entity.type
_entity.pdbx_description
1 polymer ?
#
loop_
_entity_poly.entity_id
_entity_poly.type
_entity_poly.pdbx_seq_one_letter_code
_entity_poly.pdbx_strand_id
1 'polypeptide(L)' 'MDPTATTSSPALSVALAVLAVLLSLTGFGVYQAFGPPSKGLTDPFDDHDD' A
#
# COMPACT_ATOMS: atom_id res chain seq x y z
N MET A 1 8.73 -3.06 -40.51
CA MET A 1 8.94 -3.02 -39.05
C MET A 1 8.52 -1.65 -38.59
N ASP A 2 7.34 -1.51 -38.01
CA ASP A 2 6.87 -0.24 -37.45
C ASP A 2 7.52 -0.08 -36.05
N PRO A 3 8.40 0.90 -35.84
CA PRO A 3 9.07 1.10 -34.55
C PRO A 3 8.14 1.60 -33.44
N THR A 4 6.86 1.83 -33.72
CA THR A 4 5.88 2.40 -32.77
C THR A 4 4.93 1.37 -32.15
N ALA A 5 4.99 0.10 -32.57
CA ALA A 5 4.12 -0.95 -32.05
C ALA A 5 4.57 -1.46 -30.66
N THR A 6 4.49 -0.59 -29.64
CA THR A 6 4.49 -1.05 -28.25
C THR A 6 3.09 -1.59 -27.97
N THR A 7 2.85 -2.86 -28.31
CA THR A 7 1.58 -3.53 -28.03
C THR A 7 1.31 -3.44 -26.52
N SER A 8 0.31 -2.64 -26.14
CA SER A 8 -0.15 -2.57 -24.75
C SER A 8 -0.81 -3.90 -24.43
N SER A 9 -0.14 -4.74 -23.63
CA SER A 9 -0.69 -6.02 -23.18
C SER A 9 -1.78 -5.75 -22.14
N PRO A 10 -3.06 -6.08 -22.39
CA PRO A 10 -4.13 -5.85 -21.41
C PRO A 10 -3.87 -6.57 -20.10
N ALA A 11 -3.28 -7.77 -20.15
CA ALA A 11 -2.90 -8.53 -18.96
C ALA A 11 -1.83 -7.80 -18.14
N LEU A 12 -0.84 -7.18 -18.80
CA LEU A 12 0.18 -6.37 -18.13
C LEU A 12 -0.45 -5.13 -17.47
N SER A 13 -1.37 -4.44 -18.17
CA SER A 13 -2.07 -3.28 -17.61
C SER A 13 -2.87 -3.63 -16.37
N VAL A 14 -3.58 -4.76 -16.38
CA VAL A 14 -4.32 -5.26 -15.21
C VAL A 14 -3.37 -5.62 -14.07
N ALA A 15 -2.25 -6.30 -14.37
CA ALA A 15 -1.27 -6.66 -13.35
C ALA A 15 -0.67 -5.42 -12.66
N LEU A 16 -0.34 -4.38 -13.43
CA LEU A 16 0.17 -3.12 -12.89
C LEU A 16 -0.88 -2.37 -12.07
N ALA A 17 -2.14 -2.37 -12.51
CA ALA A 17 -3.24 -1.77 -11.75
C ALA A 17 -3.44 -2.47 -10.39
N VAL A 18 -3.45 -3.81 -10.39
CA VAL A 18 -3.53 -4.61 -9.16
C VAL A 18 -2.33 -4.34 -8.26
N LEU A 19 -1.11 -4.32 -8.81
CA LEU A 19 0.09 -4.00 -8.04
C LEU A 19 0.02 -2.61 -7.39
N ALA A 20 -0.43 -1.60 -8.13
CA ALA A 20 -0.59 -0.24 -7.61
C ALA A 20 -1.60 -0.17 -6.46
N VAL A 21 -2.73 -0.89 -6.57
CA VAL A 21 -3.72 -1.00 -5.49
C VAL A 21 -3.12 -1.68 -4.26
N LEU A 22 -2.39 -2.78 -4.45
CA LEU A 22 -1.75 -3.51 -3.34
C LEU A 22 -0.71 -2.66 -2.62
N LEU A 23 0.14 -1.93 -3.36
CA LEU A 23 1.13 -1.03 -2.79
C LEU A 23 0.45 0.13 -2.04
N SER A 24 -0.64 0.67 -2.60
CA SER A 24 -1.42 1.74 -1.96
C SER A 24 -2.06 1.27 -0.66
N LEU A 25 -2.68 0.08 -0.66
CA LEU A 25 -3.30 -0.48 0.53
C LEU A 25 -2.26 -0.84 1.59
N THR A 26 -1.11 -1.39 1.19
CA THR A 26 0.02 -1.66 2.09
C THR A 26 0.53 -0.38 2.72
N GLY A 27 0.81 0.65 1.90
CA GLY A 27 1.25 1.95 2.38
C GLY A 27 0.24 2.63 3.29
N PHE A 28 -1.06 2.52 2.96
CA PHE A 28 -2.15 3.00 3.80
C PHE A 28 -2.20 2.28 5.15
N GLY A 29 -2.06 0.96 5.17
CA GLY A 29 -1.98 0.19 6.41
C GLY A 29 -0.80 0.59 7.29
N VAL A 30 0.38 0.78 6.70
CA VAL A 30 1.57 1.28 7.42
C VAL A 30 1.33 2.69 7.98
N TYR A 31 0.74 3.60 7.19
CA TYR A 31 0.39 4.95 7.66
C TYR A 31 -0.63 4.91 8.80
N GLN A 32 -1.61 4.01 8.73
CA GLN A 32 -2.64 3.88 9.76
C GLN A 32 -2.06 3.30 11.06
N ALA A 33 -1.14 2.33 10.96
CA ALA A 33 -0.54 1.64 12.11
C ALA A 33 0.58 2.44 12.79
N PHE A 34 1.38 3.19 12.03
CA PHE A 34 2.60 3.84 12.55
C PHE A 34 2.65 5.36 12.28
N GLY A 35 1.66 5.93 11.61
CA GLY A 35 1.60 7.35 11.26
C GLY A 35 0.89 8.21 12.32
N PRO A 36 0.57 9.48 11.99
CA PRO A 36 -0.18 10.37 12.86
C PRO A 36 -1.46 9.77 13.47
N PRO A 37 -2.24 8.94 12.76
CA PRO A 37 -3.44 8.32 13.34
C PRO A 37 -3.18 7.39 14.52
N SER A 38 -2.00 6.77 14.65
CA SER A 38 -1.74 5.83 15.73
C SER A 38 -1.35 6.47 17.06
N LYS A 39 -1.06 7.78 17.07
CA LYS A 39 -0.62 8.53 18.26
C LYS A 39 -1.69 8.66 19.35
N GLY A 40 -2.96 8.45 19.00
CA GLY A 40 -4.08 8.51 19.95
C GLY A 40 -4.49 7.14 20.49
N LEU A 41 -3.80 6.05 20.09
CA LEU A 41 -4.06 4.73 20.62
C LEU A 41 -3.26 4.56 21.91
N THR A 42 -3.98 4.27 23.00
CA THR A 42 -3.37 3.85 24.27
C THR A 42 -2.54 2.61 24.03
N ASP A 43 -1.30 2.59 24.54
CA ASP A 43 -0.49 1.39 24.56
C ASP A 43 -1.13 0.40 25.56
N PRO A 44 -1.59 -0.78 25.11
CA PRO A 44 -2.18 -1.76 26.02
C PRO A 44 -1.18 -2.36 27.02
N PHE A 45 0.11 -2.05 26.90
CA PHE A 45 1.16 -2.49 27.82
C PHE A 45 1.58 -1.42 28.84
N ASP A 46 1.16 -0.15 28.70
CA ASP A 46 1.48 0.94 29.66
C ASP A 46 0.85 0.69 31.05
N ASP A 47 -0.28 0.00 31.12
CA ASP A 47 -1.02 -0.31 32.35
C ASP A 47 -0.47 -1.55 33.11
N HIS A 48 0.71 -2.05 32.73
CA HIS A 48 1.31 -3.27 33.28
C HIS A 48 2.67 -3.06 33.95
N ASP A 49 3.09 -1.80 34.11
CA ASP A 49 4.38 -1.42 34.68
C ASP A 49 4.35 -1.19 36.22
N ASP A 50 3.36 -1.75 36.95
CA ASP A 50 3.29 -1.77 38.43
C ASP A 50 3.52 -3.15 39.07
#